data_AF-A0A0F8XSF3-F1
#
_entry.id   AF-A0A0F8XSF3-F1
#
_cell.length_a   1.000
_cell.length_b   1.000
_cell.length_c   1.000
_cell.angle_alpha   90.00
_cell.angle_beta   90.00
_cell.angle_gamma   90.00
#
_symmetry.space_group_name_H-M   'P 1'
#
loop_
_entity.id
_entity.type
_entity.pdbx_description
1 polymer ?
#
loop_
_entity_poly.entity_id
_entity_poly.type
_entity_poly.pdbx_seq_one_letter_code
_entity_poly.pdbx_strand_id
1 'polypeptide(L)'
;MHHKKYPCQVFNLLILFVAGMMILSSCKKNPNHPGYVYLPDMDVSRAYETYSENPVFEDGKTLREPVEGTIPRGHTPYPYVKDD
;
A
#
# COMPACT_ATOMS: atom_id res chain seq x y z
N MET A 1 -65.30 0.71 14.26
CA MET A 1 -64.20 -0.09 14.85
C MET A 1 -63.03 -0.11 13.87
N HIS A 2 -62.03 0.77 14.03
CA HIS A 2 -60.81 0.75 13.24
C HIS A 2 -59.61 0.64 14.17
N HIS A 3 -59.24 -0.61 14.52
CA HIS A 3 -57.98 -0.86 15.19
C HIS A 3 -56.85 -0.53 14.22
N LYS A 4 -56.17 0.59 14.51
CA LYS A 4 -55.04 1.13 13.76
C LYS A 4 -53.85 0.15 13.91
N LYS A 5 -53.78 -0.88 13.07
CA LYS A 5 -52.80 -2.00 13.06
C LYS A 5 -51.36 -1.60 12.71
N TYR A 6 -51.01 -0.32 12.76
CA TYR A 6 -49.75 0.18 12.22
C TYR A 6 -48.55 0.31 13.21
N PRO A 7 -48.66 0.25 14.56
CA PRO A 7 -47.49 0.51 15.40
C PRO A 7 -46.43 -0.61 15.30
N CYS A 8 -46.87 -1.86 15.12
CA CYS A 8 -45.98 -3.02 15.02
C CYS A 8 -45.27 -3.09 13.63
N GLN A 9 -45.98 -2.73 12.55
CA GLN A 9 -45.40 -2.76 11.19
C GLN A 9 -44.36 -1.65 10.98
N VAL A 10 -44.61 -0.44 11.50
CA VAL A 10 -43.70 0.70 11.40
C VAL A 10 -42.44 0.48 12.25
N PHE A 11 -42.57 -0.17 13.41
CA PHE A 11 -41.43 -0.52 14.27
C PHE A 11 -40.46 -1.51 13.61
N ASN A 12 -40.97 -2.56 12.95
CA ASN A 12 -40.14 -3.52 12.21
C ASN A 12 -39.42 -2.88 11.00
N LEU A 13 -40.08 -1.93 10.33
CA LEU A 13 -39.51 -1.22 9.18
C LEU A 13 -38.37 -0.27 9.61
N LEU A 14 -38.50 0.33 10.80
CA LEU A 14 -37.46 1.17 11.40
C LEU A 14 -36.24 0.35 11.83
N ILE A 15 -36.43 -0.85 12.40
CA ILE A 15 -35.33 -1.76 12.73
C ILE A 15 -34.57 -2.19 11.47
N LEU A 16 -35.29 -2.57 10.40
CA LEU A 16 -34.67 -2.93 9.11
C LEU A 16 -33.88 -1.77 8.50
N PHE A 17 -34.38 -0.54 8.62
CA PHE A 17 -33.69 0.65 8.13
C PHE A 17 -32.39 0.92 8.90
N VAL A 18 -32.43 0.81 10.24
CA VAL A 18 -31.23 0.98 11.09
C VAL A 18 -30.21 -0.14 10.85
N ALA A 19 -30.66 -1.38 10.70
CA ALA A 19 -29.80 -2.51 10.35
C ALA A 19 -29.14 -2.32 8.97
N GLY A 20 -29.90 -1.83 7.98
CA GLY A 20 -29.37 -1.49 6.66
C GLY A 20 -28.30 -0.40 6.70
N MET A 21 -28.51 0.66 7.49
CA MET A 21 -27.54 1.76 7.67
C MET A 21 -26.24 1.29 8.35
N MET A 22 -26.34 0.36 9.32
CA MET A 22 -25.17 -0.24 9.99
C MET A 22 -24.30 -1.03 9.01
N ILE A 23 -24.91 -1.84 8.13
CA ILE A 23 -24.19 -2.66 7.15
C ILE A 23 -23.47 -1.77 6.14
N LEU A 24 -24.12 -0.70 5.67
CA LEU A 24 -23.52 0.27 4.74
C LEU A 24 -22.36 1.05 5.37
N SER A 25 -22.35 1.23 6.68
CA SER A 25 -21.28 1.95 7.40
C SER A 25 -20.02 1.11 7.65
N SER A 26 -20.11 -0.23 7.55
CA SER A 26 -18.99 -1.14 7.87
C SER A 26 -17.97 -1.31 6.74
N CYS A 27 -18.30 -0.94 5.50
CA CYS A 27 -17.40 -1.07 4.35
C CYS A 27 -16.55 0.19 4.19
N LYS A 28 -15.59 0.40 5.11
CA LYS A 28 -14.58 1.47 4.97
C LYS A 28 -13.17 0.87 5.09
N LYS A 29 -12.52 0.68 3.94
CA LYS A 29 -11.08 0.37 3.91
C LYS A 29 -10.32 1.61 4.39
N ASN A 30 -9.54 1.50 5.45
CA ASN A 30 -8.63 2.57 5.86
C ASN A 30 -7.52 2.69 4.79
N PRO A 31 -7.41 3.82 4.07
CA PRO A 31 -6.38 3.99 3.04
C PRO A 31 -4.96 4.00 3.63
N ASN A 32 -4.82 4.27 4.94
CA ASN A 32 -3.54 4.35 5.62
C ASN A 32 -3.07 3.00 6.20
N HIS A 33 -3.78 1.90 5.94
CA HIS A 33 -3.40 0.58 6.43
C HIS A 33 -3.16 -0.38 5.26
N PRO A 34 -1.94 -0.97 5.12
CA PRO A 34 -1.62 -1.83 4.00
C PRO A 34 -2.42 -3.15 3.98
N GLY A 35 -3.04 -3.52 5.10
CA GLY A 35 -3.87 -4.73 5.24
C GLY A 35 -3.23 -5.72 6.20
N TYR A 36 -3.81 -6.92 6.32
CA TYR A 36 -3.25 -8.00 7.12
C TYR A 36 -2.64 -9.06 6.21
N VAL A 37 -1.44 -9.50 6.55
CA VAL A 37 -0.71 -10.55 5.84
C VAL A 37 -0.79 -11.83 6.66
N TYR A 38 -1.21 -12.94 6.04
CA TYR A 38 -1.40 -14.23 6.73
C TYR A 38 -0.08 -14.99 6.96
N LEU A 39 0.93 -14.80 6.11
CA LEU A 39 2.26 -15.43 6.23
C LEU A 39 3.38 -14.37 6.19
N PRO A 40 3.72 -13.73 7.32
CA PRO A 40 4.70 -12.63 7.34
C PRO A 40 6.17 -13.09 7.21
N ASP A 41 6.48 -14.38 7.38
CA ASP A 41 7.87 -14.87 7.44
C ASP A 41 8.64 -14.73 6.11
N MET A 42 7.93 -14.69 4.98
CA MET A 42 8.52 -14.59 3.63
C MET A 42 7.89 -13.46 2.80
N ASP A 43 7.11 -12.58 3.42
CA ASP A 43 6.46 -11.46 2.72
C ASP A 43 7.48 -10.38 2.33
N VAL A 44 8.50 -10.19 3.17
CA VAL A 44 9.61 -9.26 2.95
C VAL A 44 10.92 -10.03 2.73
N SER A 45 11.68 -9.65 1.70
CA SER A 45 12.97 -10.25 1.44
C SER A 45 13.99 -9.82 2.50
N ARG A 46 14.86 -10.75 2.91
CA ARG A 46 16.00 -10.46 3.82
C ARG A 46 17.15 -9.75 3.11
N ALA A 47 17.22 -9.87 1.80
CA ALA A 47 18.24 -9.22 0.98
C ALA A 47 17.81 -7.78 0.66
N TYR A 48 18.80 -6.90 0.49
CA TYR A 48 18.52 -5.55 0.03
C TYR A 48 18.15 -5.57 -1.46
N GLU A 49 16.92 -5.17 -1.77
CA GLU A 49 16.47 -4.91 -3.14
C GLU A 49 17.09 -3.63 -3.67
N THR A 50 17.17 -3.50 -4.99
CA THR A 50 17.83 -2.38 -5.69
C THR A 50 17.41 -1.00 -5.15
N TYR A 51 16.13 -0.79 -4.85
CA TYR A 51 15.59 0.48 -4.36
C TYR A 51 15.13 0.44 -2.89
N SER A 52 15.62 -0.54 -2.13
CA SER A 52 15.35 -0.61 -0.69
C SER A 52 16.23 0.35 0.10
N GLU A 53 15.71 0.81 1.24
CA GLU A 53 16.49 1.56 2.22
C GLU A 53 17.52 0.64 2.89
N ASN A 54 18.71 1.17 3.14
CA ASN A 54 19.81 0.42 3.75
C ASN A 54 20.42 1.20 4.93
N PRO A 55 20.26 0.72 6.18
CA PRO A 55 20.76 1.41 7.36
C PRO A 55 22.28 1.32 7.55
N VAL A 56 23.00 0.57 6.71
CA VAL A 56 24.47 0.41 6.80
C VAL A 56 25.21 1.63 6.26
N PHE A 57 24.60 2.38 5.33
CA PHE A 57 25.20 3.56 4.71
C PHE A 57 24.56 4.84 5.23
N GLU A 58 25.36 5.90 5.39
CA GLU A 58 24.93 7.21 5.92
C GLU A 58 23.79 7.86 5.10
N ASP A 59 23.72 7.57 3.79
CA ASP A 59 22.71 8.12 2.89
C ASP A 59 21.47 7.22 2.74
N GLY A 60 21.44 6.06 3.43
CA GLY A 60 20.31 5.14 3.41
C GLY A 60 20.09 4.40 2.09
N LYS A 61 20.99 4.54 1.09
CA LYS A 61 20.78 4.01 -0.26
C LYS A 61 21.45 2.66 -0.44
N THR A 62 20.71 1.69 -0.98
CA THR A 62 21.29 0.40 -1.43
C THR A 62 22.13 0.57 -2.70
N LEU A 63 21.68 1.40 -3.65
CA LEU A 63 22.44 1.70 -4.87
C LEU A 63 23.65 2.57 -4.57
N ARG A 64 24.84 1.99 -4.72
CA ARG A 64 26.11 2.71 -4.62
C ARG A 64 26.57 3.17 -5.99
N GLU A 65 27.10 4.38 -6.03
CA GLU A 65 27.85 4.86 -7.18
C GLU A 65 29.11 4.00 -7.36
N PRO A 66 29.38 3.49 -8.58
CA PRO A 66 30.62 2.81 -8.86
C PRO A 66 31.79 3.80 -8.74
N VAL A 67 32.99 3.28 -8.56
CA VAL A 67 34.19 4.13 -8.54
C VAL A 67 34.38 4.80 -9.90
N GLU A 68 34.80 6.06 -9.87
CA GLU A 68 35.10 6.85 -11.07
C GLU A 68 36.02 6.11 -12.05
N GLY A 69 35.67 6.17 -13.34
CA GLY A 69 36.41 5.49 -14.40
C GLY A 69 36.13 3.99 -14.55
N THR A 70 35.19 3.40 -13.80
CA THR A 70 34.77 2.00 -14.00
C THR A 70 34.03 1.85 -15.33
N ILE A 71 34.47 0.91 -16.18
CA ILE A 71 33.84 0.61 -17.47
C ILE A 71 33.11 -0.74 -17.38
N PRO A 72 31.78 -0.79 -17.54
CA PRO A 72 31.05 -2.05 -17.52
C PRO A 72 31.29 -2.87 -18.80
N ARG A 73 31.20 -4.20 -18.70
CA ARG A 73 31.35 -5.08 -19.87
C ARG A 73 30.26 -4.80 -20.91
N GLY A 74 30.65 -4.73 -22.17
CA GLY A 74 29.74 -4.42 -23.28
C GLY A 74 29.41 -2.92 -23.42
N HIS A 75 30.05 -2.05 -22.62
CA HIS A 75 29.97 -0.61 -22.78
C HIS A 75 31.32 -0.05 -23.21
N THR A 76 31.32 0.84 -24.21
CA THR A 76 32.50 1.57 -24.65
C THR A 76 32.27 3.05 -24.38
N PRO A 77 33.08 3.70 -23.51
CA PRO A 77 32.95 5.12 -23.24
C PRO A 77 33.10 5.95 -24.52
N TYR A 78 32.39 7.09 -24.56
CA TYR A 78 32.49 8.00 -25.69
C TYR A 78 33.90 8.63 -25.76
N PRO A 79 34.58 8.57 -26.92
CA PRO A 79 36.01 8.88 -27.01
C PRO A 79 36.35 10.37 -27.12
N TYR A 80 35.38 11.24 -27.41
CA TYR A 80 35.61 12.67 -27.59
C TYR A 80 35.08 13.46 -26.40
N VAL A 81 35.83 14.47 -25.96
CA VAL A 81 35.32 15.43 -24.99
C VAL A 81 34.26 16.28 -25.69
N LYS A 82 33.20 16.66 -24.97
CA LYS A 82 32.23 17.60 -25.51
C LYS A 82 32.89 18.98 -25.54
N ASP A 83 33.22 19.44 -26.73
CA ASP A 83 33.63 20.83 -26.98
C ASP A 83 32.34 21.65 -27.15
N ASP A 84 32.14 22.66 -26.29
CA ASP A 84 30.99 23.58 -26.35
C ASP A 84 31.10 24.62 -27.48
#